data_AF-A0A7D5M2C8-F1
#
_entry.id   AF-A0A7D5M2C8-F1
#
_cell.length_a   1.000
_cell.length_b   1.000
_cell.length_c   1.000
_cell.angle_alpha   90.00
_cell.angle_beta   90.00
_cell.angle_gamma   90.00
#
_symmetry.space_group_name_H-M   'P 1'
#
loop_
_entity.id
_entity.type
_entity.pdbx_description
1 polymer ?
#
loop_
_entity_poly.entity_id
_entity_poly.type
_entity_poly.pdbx_seq_one_letter_code
_entity_poly.pdbx_strand_id
1 'polypeptide(L)'
;MVSEEEIEHVSKLMKIDIDDHKEYVEKVHTMIDYFDILDSAGVESEEISMPEISLSNLREDEYVPFDDKLIEKLNHYKGTYVRAPKMSS
;
A
#
# COMPACT_ATOMS: atom_id res chain seq x y z
N MET A 1 10.05 -15.30 12.69
CA MET A 1 10.17 -16.48 11.81
C MET A 1 8.94 -16.51 10.95
N VAL A 2 9.08 -16.39 9.64
CA VAL A 2 7.95 -16.28 8.70
C VAL A 2 7.16 -17.59 8.65
N SER A 3 5.87 -17.51 8.94
CA SER A 3 4.92 -18.61 8.90
C SER A 3 3.90 -18.44 7.77
N GLU A 4 3.26 -19.53 7.37
CA GLU A 4 2.18 -19.51 6.37
C GLU A 4 1.00 -18.62 6.81
N GLU A 5 0.65 -18.65 8.11
CA GLU A 5 -0.40 -17.82 8.70
C GLU A 5 -0.09 -16.31 8.58
N GLU A 6 1.17 -15.90 8.73
CA GLU A 6 1.58 -14.51 8.54
C GLU A 6 1.51 -14.08 7.08
N ILE A 7 1.87 -14.96 6.14
CA ILE A 7 1.73 -14.70 4.71
C ILE A 7 0.25 -14.54 4.32
N GLU A 8 -0.63 -15.40 4.84
CA GLU A 8 -2.08 -15.28 4.68
C GLU A 8 -2.60 -13.96 5.28
N HIS A 9 -2.12 -13.59 6.45
CA HIS A 9 -2.54 -12.36 7.10
C HIS A 9 -2.16 -11.10 6.30
N VAL A 10 -0.89 -11.01 5.88
CA VAL A 10 -0.38 -9.85 5.14
C VAL A 10 -0.99 -9.76 3.75
N SER A 11 -1.16 -10.88 3.03
CA SER A 11 -1.80 -10.88 1.71
C SER A 11 -3.24 -10.37 1.76
N LYS A 12 -4.01 -10.74 2.79
CA LYS A 12 -5.36 -10.19 3.04
C LYS A 12 -5.35 -8.70 3.30
N LEU A 13 -4.39 -8.18 4.07
CA LEU A 13 -4.23 -6.73 4.29
C LEU A 13 -3.95 -6.00 2.97
N MET A 14 -3.17 -6.60 2.09
CA MET A 14 -2.83 -6.07 0.76
C MET A 14 -3.92 -6.29 -0.29
N LYS A 15 -4.97 -7.06 0.04
CA LYS A 15 -6.03 -7.50 -0.90
C LYS A 15 -5.49 -8.28 -2.09
N ILE A 16 -4.45 -9.09 -1.86
CA ILE A 16 -3.90 -10.01 -2.85
C ILE A 16 -4.45 -11.40 -2.56
N ASP A 17 -5.02 -12.04 -3.57
CA ASP A 17 -5.48 -13.43 -3.47
C ASP A 17 -4.32 -14.35 -3.87
N ILE A 18 -3.94 -15.27 -2.99
CA ILE A 18 -2.81 -16.18 -3.18
C ILE A 18 -3.32 -17.61 -3.06
N ASP A 19 -3.11 -18.41 -4.10
CA ASP A 19 -3.57 -19.80 -4.16
C ASP A 19 -2.82 -20.71 -3.17
N ASP A 20 -1.49 -20.59 -3.11
CA ASP A 20 -0.61 -21.34 -2.19
C ASP A 20 0.32 -20.39 -1.44
N HIS A 21 -0.01 -20.12 -0.19
CA HIS A 21 0.75 -19.22 0.68
C HIS A 21 2.14 -19.79 1.03
N LYS A 22 2.29 -21.12 1.02
CA LYS A 22 3.54 -21.80 1.36
C LYS A 22 4.67 -21.48 0.39
N GLU A 23 4.35 -21.22 -0.88
CA GLU A 23 5.35 -20.88 -1.91
C GLU A 23 6.12 -19.58 -1.60
N TYR A 24 5.54 -18.71 -0.77
CA TYR A 24 6.11 -17.41 -0.45
C TYR A 24 6.90 -17.40 0.85
N VAL A 25 6.77 -18.42 1.70
CA VAL A 25 7.41 -18.46 3.03
C VAL A 25 8.93 -18.33 2.90
N GLU A 26 9.58 -19.18 2.10
CA GLU A 26 11.05 -19.12 1.92
C GLU A 26 11.53 -17.81 1.27
N LYS A 27 10.76 -17.30 0.30
CA LYS A 27 11.10 -16.06 -0.41
C LYS A 27 11.06 -14.86 0.55
N VAL A 28 9.97 -14.74 1.31
CA VAL A 28 9.80 -13.64 2.28
C VAL A 28 10.80 -13.78 3.43
N HIS A 29 11.06 -15.00 3.91
CA HIS A 29 12.09 -15.24 4.91
C HIS A 29 13.46 -14.76 4.44
N THR A 30 13.88 -15.12 3.23
CA THR A 30 15.16 -14.69 2.65
C THR A 30 15.23 -13.16 2.51
N MET A 31 14.12 -12.51 2.16
CA MET A 31 14.06 -11.04 2.08
C MET A 31 14.22 -10.39 3.45
N ILE A 32 13.59 -10.94 4.50
CA ILE A 32 13.71 -10.42 5.86
C ILE A 32 15.13 -10.64 6.38
N ASP A 33 15.70 -11.84 6.21
CA ASP A 33 17.09 -12.13 6.61
C ASP A 33 18.09 -11.17 5.95
N TYR A 34 17.81 -10.74 4.71
CA TYR A 34 18.64 -9.73 4.05
C TYR A 34 18.56 -8.36 4.74
N PHE A 35 17.41 -7.99 5.30
CA PHE A 35 17.23 -6.73 6.02
C PHE A 35 17.83 -6.74 7.44
N ASP A 36 18.12 -7.89 8.02
CA ASP A 36 18.82 -8.00 9.32
C ASP A 36 20.20 -7.31 9.31
N ILE A 37 20.78 -7.07 8.12
CA ILE A 37 21.99 -6.25 7.96
C ILE A 37 21.80 -4.85 8.57
N LEU A 38 20.58 -4.30 8.50
CA LEU A 38 20.25 -2.97 9.02
C LEU A 38 20.29 -2.90 10.54
N ASP A 39 20.07 -4.01 11.25
CA ASP A 39 20.14 -4.04 12.72
C ASP A 39 21.56 -3.74 13.23
N SER A 40 22.58 -4.04 12.42
CA SER A 40 23.98 -3.72 12.73
C SER A 40 24.33 -2.24 12.58
N ALA A 41 23.45 -1.41 12.01
CA ALA A 41 23.72 -0.01 11.72
C ALA A 41 23.73 0.90 12.97
N GLY A 42 23.19 0.44 14.11
CA GLY A 42 23.30 1.16 15.40
C GLY A 42 22.53 2.48 15.47
N VAL A 43 21.49 2.65 14.66
CA VAL A 43 20.71 3.88 14.50
C VAL A 43 19.62 4.09 15.56
N GLU A 44 19.67 3.36 16.67
CA GLU A 44 18.62 3.37 17.72
C GLU A 44 18.42 4.75 18.37
N SER A 45 19.44 5.60 18.35
CA SER A 45 19.41 6.95 18.92
C SER A 45 19.23 8.07 17.88
N GLU A 46 19.15 7.72 16.59
CA GLU A 46 18.99 8.69 15.52
C GLU A 46 17.51 9.07 15.33
N GLU A 47 17.25 10.37 15.12
CA GLU A 47 15.92 10.83 14.76
C GLU A 47 15.61 10.49 13.31
N ILE A 48 14.41 9.94 13.06
CA ILE A 48 13.94 9.70 11.70
C ILE A 48 13.70 11.05 11.03
N SER A 49 14.51 11.38 10.03
CA SER A 49 14.32 12.59 9.23
C SER A 49 13.06 12.45 8.37
N MET A 50 12.01 13.16 8.74
CA MET A 50 10.82 13.33 7.90
C MET A 50 11.00 14.58 7.03
N PRO A 51 10.66 14.53 5.73
CA PRO A 51 10.65 15.73 4.91
C PRO A 51 9.68 16.77 5.49
N GLU A 52 10.21 17.91 5.93
CA GLU A 52 9.39 19.02 6.39
C GLU A 52 8.90 19.84 5.20
N ILE A 53 7.60 20.15 5.19
CA ILE A 53 7.00 21.06 4.22
C ILE A 53 6.84 22.42 4.89
N SER A 54 7.45 23.45 4.31
CA SER A 54 7.23 24.83 4.76
C SER A 54 5.76 25.22 4.59
N LEU A 55 5.23 26.01 5.53
CA LEU A 55 3.91 26.62 5.41
C LEU A 55 3.76 27.48 4.16
N SER A 56 4.87 28.00 3.62
CA SER A 56 4.89 28.75 2.35
C SER A 56 4.59 27.88 1.11
N ASN A 57 4.63 26.55 1.23
CA ASN A 57 4.45 25.60 0.13
C ASN A 57 3.09 24.89 0.19
N LEU A 58 2.12 25.42 0.94
CA LEU A 58 0.76 24.90 0.98
C LEU A 58 0.02 25.25 -0.32
N ARG A 59 -0.92 24.40 -0.71
CA ARG A 59 -1.80 24.64 -1.85
C ARG A 59 -2.80 25.75 -1.52
N GLU A 60 -2.91 26.73 -2.41
CA GLU A 60 -3.94 27.78 -2.34
C GLU A 60 -5.36 27.22 -2.48
N ASP A 61 -6.33 27.88 -1.87
CA ASP A 61 -7.75 27.48 -1.93
C ASP A 61 -8.43 27.94 -3.22
N GLU A 62 -7.95 27.41 -4.34
CA GLU A 62 -8.46 27.72 -5.68
C GLU A 62 -9.16 26.52 -6.30
N TYR A 63 -10.25 26.78 -7.01
CA TYR A 63 -10.96 25.77 -7.79
C TYR A 63 -10.20 25.44 -9.06
N VAL A 64 -9.82 24.17 -9.21
CA VAL A 64 -9.24 23.63 -10.45
C VAL A 64 -10.30 22.74 -11.11
N PRO A 65 -10.85 23.11 -12.29
CA PRO A 65 -11.81 22.29 -12.99
C PRO A 65 -11.17 20.98 -13.47
N PHE A 66 -11.94 19.90 -13.40
CA PHE A 66 -11.56 18.61 -13.97
C PHE A 66 -12.32 18.42 -15.30
N ASP A 67 -11.63 18.62 -16.42
CA ASP A 67 -12.23 18.60 -17.77
C ASP A 67 -12.27 17.19 -18.40
N ASP A 68 -11.65 16.21 -17.74
CA ASP A 68 -11.55 14.86 -18.23
C ASP A 68 -12.84 14.06 -18.00
N LYS A 69 -13.07 13.08 -18.87
CA LYS A 69 -14.19 12.15 -18.70
C LYS A 69 -13.78 10.96 -17.86
N LEU A 70 -13.82 11.13 -16.53
CA LEU A 70 -13.45 10.09 -15.56
C LEU A 70 -14.10 8.73 -15.86
N ILE A 71 -15.40 8.75 -16.21
CA ILE A 71 -16.20 7.54 -16.43
C ILE A 71 -15.70 6.72 -17.62
N GLU A 72 -15.17 7.36 -18.67
CA GLU A 72 -14.64 6.66 -19.85
C GLU A 72 -13.37 5.86 -19.51
N LYS A 73 -12.71 6.16 -18.39
CA LYS A 73 -11.51 5.46 -17.89
C LYS A 73 -11.84 4.30 -16.95
N LEU A 74 -13.12 4.06 -16.63
CA LEU A 74 -13.54 3.05 -15.65
C LEU A 74 -14.03 1.77 -16.33
N ASN A 75 -13.58 0.62 -15.83
CA ASN A 75 -13.96 -0.70 -16.37
C ASN A 75 -15.44 -1.02 -16.16
N HIS A 76 -16.04 -0.57 -15.05
CA HIS A 76 -17.43 -0.88 -14.69
C HIS A 76 -18.14 0.37 -14.14
N TYR A 77 -19.12 0.86 -14.89
CA TYR A 77 -19.95 2.00 -14.50
C TYR A 77 -21.42 1.77 -14.86
N LYS A 78 -22.31 2.50 -14.21
CA LYS A 78 -23.74 2.57 -14.53
C LYS A 78 -24.21 4.01 -14.40
N GLY A 79 -24.52 4.65 -15.53
CA GLY A 79 -24.81 6.08 -15.55
C GLY A 79 -23.60 6.88 -15.06
N THR A 80 -23.79 7.65 -13.98
CA THR A 80 -22.75 8.49 -13.36
C THR A 80 -22.04 7.83 -12.17
N TYR A 81 -22.24 6.53 -11.96
CA TYR A 81 -21.73 5.82 -10.77
C TYR A 81 -20.76 4.69 -11.13
N VAL A 82 -19.78 4.48 -10.26
CA VAL A 82 -18.93 3.28 -10.27
C VAL A 82 -19.78 2.07 -9.89
N ARG A 83 -19.69 0.99 -10.67
CA ARG A 83 -20.41 -0.25 -10.39
C ARG A 83 -19.45 -1.25 -9.74
N ALA A 84 -19.73 -1.60 -8.49
CA ALA A 84 -19.00 -2.62 -7.74
C ALA A 84 -19.98 -3.59 -7.05
N PRO A 85 -19.52 -4.79 -6.63
CA PRO A 85 -20.30 -5.66 -5.75
C PRO A 85 -20.73 -4.92 -4.48
N LYS A 86 -21.93 -5.22 -3.98
CA LYS A 86 -22.42 -4.63 -2.73
C LYS A 86 -21.49 -5.06 -1.59
N MET A 87 -21.06 -4.12 -0.76
CA MET A 87 -20.31 -4.46 0.44
C MET A 87 -21.17 -5.33 1.35
N SER A 88 -20.62 -6.48 1.77
CA SER A 88 -21.24 -7.35 2.76
C SER A 88 -21.43 -6.57 4.05
N SER A 89 -22.66 -6.53 4.58
CA SER A 89 -22.98 -5.96 5.89
C SER A 89 -22.83 -7.00 6.98
#